data_AF-A0A1W1YW22-F1
#
_entry.id   AF-A0A1W1YW22-F1
#
_cell.length_a   1.000
_cell.length_b   1.000
_cell.length_c   1.000
_cell.angle_alpha   90.00
_cell.angle_beta   90.00
_cell.angle_gamma   90.00
#
_symmetry.space_group_name_H-M   'P 1'
#
loop_
_entity.id
_entity.type
_entity.pdbx_description
1 polymer ?
#
loop_
_entity_poly.entity_id
_entity_poly.type
_entity_poly.pdbx_seq_one_letter_code
_entity_poly.pdbx_strand_id
1 'polypeptide(L)'
;MSNPNRETSSPKPKISYLTLASVVAAISVIAIHTNGCFWTFSTDHYWFTANILECVFYFAVDVFFMITGSTLLDFFDKYTLREYFSKRIKKTVIPFVAWTLIGILYRVVLAKTLLWTDVTPRFVFDGLTKFNIVNLYWFFGPLFCVYLSIPLFAAVPKEKRSFIYSYVAIASLVLNVLIPFVNGVFELNIACPLSVSVGSSYLLYICVGYLLSHNEINVKARIVSYILAIAGLLTHMIGTYKLSISAGQINGLYKGYVNIPCFFYAVGIFIAIRYLSSYIKNELFWKIVNFVGGVYVSNVPDAVVLFGLDHQVYSHKYIFALLSARSTDTNRDTHYLDIVGIKKDSGDQAYCAVSR
;
A
#
# COMPACT_ATOMS: atom_id res chain seq x y z
N MET A 1 27.38 31.51 35.21
CA MET A 1 27.68 30.12 34.80
C MET A 1 26.56 29.63 33.89
N SER A 2 26.70 29.86 32.59
CA SER A 2 25.73 29.47 31.55
C SER A 2 26.30 28.28 30.78
N ASN A 3 25.59 27.16 30.81
CA ASN A 3 25.98 25.89 30.21
C ASN A 3 25.92 25.97 28.67
N PRO A 4 27.04 25.82 27.92
CA PRO A 4 27.01 25.84 26.47
C PRO A 4 26.78 24.43 25.90
N ASN A 5 26.10 24.38 24.75
CA ASN A 5 26.00 23.24 23.84
C ASN A 5 25.08 22.09 24.24
N ARG A 6 23.77 22.32 24.06
CA ARG A 6 22.86 21.26 23.64
C ARG A 6 23.10 21.03 22.14
N GLU A 7 24.06 20.16 21.81
CA GLU A 7 24.25 19.70 20.43
C GLU A 7 22.91 19.17 19.92
N THR A 8 22.34 19.87 18.94
CA THR A 8 21.22 19.37 18.15
C THR A 8 21.76 18.22 17.32
N SER A 9 21.73 17.01 17.88
CA SER A 9 22.18 15.80 17.19
C SER A 9 21.42 15.69 15.87
N SER A 10 22.14 15.83 14.74
CA SER A 10 21.58 15.56 13.43
C SER A 10 20.93 14.16 13.45
N PRO A 11 19.72 13.99 12.91
CA PRO A 11 19.05 12.71 12.96
C PRO A 11 19.95 11.65 12.31
N LYS A 12 20.21 10.55 13.02
CA LYS A 12 21.05 9.45 12.51
C LYS A 12 20.59 9.08 11.10
N PRO A 13 21.50 8.92 10.12
CA PRO A 13 21.14 8.75 8.70
C PRO A 13 20.16 7.60 8.44
N LYS A 14 20.17 6.55 9.29
CA LYS A 14 19.23 5.41 9.22
C LYS A 14 17.78 5.78 9.57
N ILE A 15 17.55 6.76 10.44
CA ILE A 15 16.21 7.21 10.87
C ILE A 15 15.61 8.16 9.82
N SER A 16 16.46 8.93 9.13
CA SER A 16 16.05 9.92 8.15
C SER A 16 15.39 9.30 6.91
N TYR A 17 16.01 8.27 6.31
CA TYR A 17 15.47 7.69 5.07
C TYR A 17 14.20 6.86 5.28
N LEU A 18 14.06 6.17 6.42
CA LEU A 18 12.85 5.41 6.74
C LEU A 18 11.65 6.33 6.97
N THR A 19 11.89 7.50 7.56
CA THR A 19 10.87 8.56 7.68
C THR A 19 10.47 9.08 6.31
N LEU A 20 11.44 9.36 5.44
CA LEU A 20 11.17 9.75 4.05
C LEU A 20 10.40 8.68 3.28
N ALA A 21 10.79 7.41 3.41
CA ALA A 21 10.09 6.28 2.79
C ALA A 21 8.64 6.17 3.25
N SER A 22 8.39 6.41 4.55
CA SER A 22 7.04 6.44 5.11
C SER A 22 6.20 7.57 4.53
N VAL A 23 6.76 8.77 4.40
CA VAL A 23 6.06 9.93 3.80
C VAL A 23 5.76 9.69 2.33
N VAL A 24 6.74 9.20 1.56
CA VAL A 24 6.56 8.87 0.14
C VAL A 24 5.47 7.81 -0.02
N ALA A 25 5.52 6.72 0.76
CA ALA A 25 4.48 5.69 0.73
C ALA A 25 3.09 6.25 1.10
N ALA A 26 3.00 7.12 2.12
CA ALA A 26 1.73 7.74 2.49
C ALA A 26 1.15 8.61 1.36
N ILE A 27 1.98 9.42 0.70
CA ILE A 27 1.56 10.20 -0.48
C ILE A 27 1.09 9.28 -1.60
N SER A 28 1.81 8.17 -1.85
CA SER A 28 1.42 7.18 -2.85
C SER A 28 0.06 6.53 -2.55
N VAL A 29 -0.24 6.21 -1.29
CA VAL A 29 -1.56 5.71 -0.87
C VAL A 29 -2.66 6.72 -1.21
N ILE A 30 -2.43 8.01 -0.92
CA ILE A 30 -3.39 9.06 -1.26
C ILE A 30 -3.60 9.10 -2.77
N ALA A 31 -2.51 9.08 -3.56
CA ALA A 31 -2.59 9.15 -5.01
C ALA A 31 -3.44 8.01 -5.60
N ILE A 32 -3.20 6.74 -5.23
CA ILE A 32 -3.98 5.60 -5.75
C ILE A 32 -5.45 5.64 -5.28
N HIS A 33 -5.71 6.09 -4.06
CA HIS A 33 -7.10 6.14 -3.57
C HIS A 33 -7.87 7.34 -4.08
N THR A 34 -7.21 8.45 -4.43
CA THR A 34 -7.88 9.54 -5.16
C THR A 34 -8.14 9.20 -6.64
N ASN A 35 -7.52 8.14 -7.15
CA ASN A 35 -7.61 7.67 -8.53
C ASN A 35 -8.72 6.61 -8.74
N GLY A 36 -9.87 6.79 -8.09
CA GLY A 36 -10.98 5.83 -8.12
C GLY A 36 -11.51 5.51 -9.53
N CYS A 37 -11.33 6.42 -10.51
CA CYS A 37 -11.73 6.21 -11.89
C CYS A 37 -10.99 5.06 -12.59
N PHE A 38 -9.80 4.67 -12.13
CA PHE A 38 -9.10 3.49 -12.66
C PHE A 38 -9.95 2.22 -12.54
N TRP A 39 -10.69 2.08 -11.42
CA TRP A 39 -11.46 0.88 -11.09
C TRP A 39 -12.78 0.76 -11.86
N THR A 40 -13.12 1.75 -12.68
CA THR A 40 -14.19 1.68 -13.68
C THR A 40 -13.53 1.62 -15.05
N PHE A 41 -13.47 0.42 -15.65
CA PHE A 41 -12.85 0.25 -16.96
C PHE A 41 -13.48 1.18 -18.00
N SER A 42 -12.64 1.84 -18.79
CA SER A 42 -13.05 2.61 -19.96
C SER A 42 -11.98 2.54 -21.04
N THR A 43 -12.41 2.67 -22.30
CA THR A 43 -11.52 2.83 -23.46
C THR A 43 -11.13 4.30 -23.72
N ASP A 44 -11.67 5.23 -22.95
CA ASP A 44 -11.38 6.65 -23.08
C ASP A 44 -9.96 6.99 -22.62
N HIS A 45 -9.42 8.10 -23.15
CA HIS A 45 -8.05 8.55 -22.85
C HIS A 45 -7.75 8.77 -21.36
N TYR A 46 -8.76 9.10 -20.54
CA TYR A 46 -8.56 9.28 -19.10
C TYR A 46 -8.18 7.98 -18.41
N TRP A 47 -8.62 6.82 -18.92
CA TRP A 47 -8.35 5.54 -18.27
C TRP A 47 -6.88 5.14 -18.43
N PHE A 48 -6.25 5.54 -19.54
CA PHE A 48 -4.81 5.38 -19.73
C PHE A 48 -4.01 6.17 -18.69
N THR A 49 -4.34 7.45 -18.46
CA THR A 49 -3.66 8.25 -17.43
C THR A 49 -3.96 7.76 -16.03
N ALA A 50 -5.19 7.29 -15.76
CA ALA A 50 -5.54 6.65 -14.51
C ALA A 50 -4.71 5.37 -14.27
N ASN A 51 -4.48 4.55 -15.30
CA ASN A 51 -3.60 3.38 -15.20
C ASN A 51 -2.14 3.77 -14.91
N ILE A 52 -1.62 4.84 -15.51
CA ILE A 52 -0.26 5.34 -15.19
C ILE A 52 -0.16 5.70 -13.71
N LEU A 53 -1.09 6.52 -13.21
CA LEU A 53 -1.09 6.96 -11.81
C LEU A 53 -1.22 5.77 -10.85
N GLU A 54 -2.13 4.84 -11.15
CA GLU A 54 -2.31 3.63 -10.37
C GLU A 54 -1.00 2.84 -10.25
N CYS A 55 -0.32 2.57 -11.38
CA CYS A 55 0.90 1.77 -11.39
C CYS A 55 2.09 2.49 -10.71
N VAL A 56 2.24 3.80 -10.92
CA VAL A 56 3.34 4.62 -10.36
C VAL A 56 3.22 4.78 -8.84
N PHE A 57 2.03 4.67 -8.26
CA PHE A 57 1.86 4.82 -6.81
C PHE A 57 1.53 3.49 -6.12
N TYR A 58 1.44 2.39 -6.86
CA TYR A 58 1.05 1.08 -6.34
C TYR A 58 1.99 0.48 -5.29
N PHE A 59 3.28 0.85 -5.30
CA PHE A 59 4.32 0.29 -4.41
C PHE A 59 4.13 0.59 -2.91
N ALA A 60 3.20 1.49 -2.57
CA ALA A 60 3.10 2.08 -1.24
C ALA A 60 2.99 1.03 -0.12
N VAL A 61 2.13 0.03 -0.33
CA VAL A 61 1.87 -1.05 0.63
C VAL A 61 3.14 -1.86 0.90
N ASP A 62 3.86 -2.24 -0.15
CA ASP A 62 5.08 -3.05 -0.05
C ASP A 62 6.18 -2.30 0.71
N VAL A 63 6.30 -0.98 0.48
CA VAL A 63 7.23 -0.12 1.21
C VAL A 63 6.88 -0.03 2.70
N PHE A 64 5.59 0.04 3.08
CA PHE A 64 5.20 0.00 4.49
C PHE A 64 5.62 -1.30 5.18
N PHE A 65 5.50 -2.44 4.51
CA PHE A 65 5.97 -3.71 5.04
C PHE A 65 7.50 -3.79 5.08
N MET A 66 8.22 -3.27 4.07
CA MET A 66 9.68 -3.17 4.14
C MET A 66 10.15 -2.31 5.32
N ILE A 67 9.54 -1.16 5.55
CA ILE A 67 9.82 -0.29 6.73
C ILE A 67 9.55 -1.07 8.03
N THR A 68 8.48 -1.85 8.08
CA THR A 68 8.16 -2.69 9.26
C THR A 68 9.28 -3.69 9.54
N GLY A 69 9.77 -4.39 8.51
CA GLY A 69 10.92 -5.30 8.64
C GLY A 69 12.22 -4.61 9.02
N SER A 70 12.46 -3.39 8.51
CA SER A 70 13.64 -2.60 8.85
C SER A 70 13.66 -2.09 10.29
N THR A 71 12.51 -1.91 10.93
CA THR A 71 12.41 -1.23 12.23
C THR A 71 12.09 -2.15 13.40
N LEU A 72 11.36 -3.24 13.14
CA LEU A 72 10.76 -4.07 14.19
C LEU A 72 11.51 -5.37 14.49
N LEU A 73 12.36 -5.89 13.60
CA LEU A 73 13.04 -7.18 13.86
C LEU A 73 14.10 -7.12 14.97
N ASP A 74 14.51 -5.92 15.37
CA ASP A 74 15.41 -5.68 16.52
C ASP A 74 14.66 -5.28 17.80
N PHE A 75 13.37 -5.61 17.92
CA PHE A 75 12.61 -5.11 19.08
C PHE A 75 13.06 -5.71 20.41
N PHE A 76 13.58 -6.95 20.43
CA PHE A 76 14.09 -7.59 21.64
C PHE A 76 15.26 -6.81 22.29
N ASP A 77 15.98 -5.99 21.50
CA ASP A 77 17.03 -5.11 22.04
C ASP A 77 16.50 -3.87 22.75
N LYS A 78 15.22 -3.55 22.55
CA LYS A 78 14.62 -2.25 22.90
C LYS A 78 13.52 -2.39 23.96
N TYR A 79 12.78 -3.49 23.96
CA TYR A 79 11.65 -3.71 24.87
C TYR A 79 11.20 -5.18 24.91
N THR A 80 10.42 -5.52 25.92
CA THR A 80 9.87 -6.87 26.13
C THR A 80 8.76 -7.23 25.12
N LEU A 81 8.44 -8.52 25.01
CA LEU A 81 7.34 -9.00 24.15
C LEU A 81 5.97 -8.38 24.55
N ARG A 82 5.73 -8.22 25.86
CA ARG A 82 4.51 -7.59 26.37
C ARG A 82 4.42 -6.12 25.94
N GLU A 83 5.52 -5.39 26.06
CA GLU A 83 5.59 -4.00 25.62
C GLU A 83 5.47 -3.86 24.10
N TYR A 84 6.04 -4.79 23.33
CA TYR A 84 5.86 -4.85 21.87
C TYR A 84 4.37 -4.88 21.52
N PHE A 85 3.62 -5.86 22.04
CA PHE A 85 2.20 -6.00 21.73
C PHE A 85 1.38 -4.84 22.26
N SER A 86 1.67 -4.34 23.47
CA SER A 86 0.99 -3.17 24.03
C SER A 86 1.12 -1.95 23.11
N LYS A 87 2.32 -1.70 22.57
CA LYS A 87 2.55 -0.60 21.62
C LYS A 87 1.80 -0.79 20.32
N ARG A 88 1.71 -2.01 19.77
CA ARG A 88 0.95 -2.27 18.52
C ARG A 88 -0.55 -2.14 18.74
N ILE A 89 -1.09 -2.75 19.79
CA ILE A 89 -2.52 -2.66 20.11
C ILE A 89 -2.95 -1.20 20.27
N LYS A 90 -2.20 -0.41 21.05
CA LYS A 90 -2.49 1.01 21.24
C LYS A 90 -2.39 1.83 19.96
N LYS A 91 -1.42 1.53 19.10
CA LYS A 91 -1.16 2.31 17.90
C LYS A 91 -1.92 1.86 16.66
N THR A 92 -2.49 0.66 16.61
CA THR A 92 -3.17 0.16 15.40
C THR A 92 -4.53 -0.46 15.69
N VAL A 93 -4.63 -1.38 16.65
CA VAL A 93 -5.89 -2.10 16.93
C VAL A 93 -6.94 -1.18 17.53
N ILE A 94 -6.59 -0.38 18.54
CA ILE A 94 -7.55 0.55 19.18
C ILE A 94 -8.06 1.58 18.16
N PRO A 95 -7.20 2.29 17.40
CA PRO A 95 -7.65 3.16 16.32
C PRO A 95 -8.53 2.43 15.30
N PHE A 96 -8.11 1.25 14.80
CA PHE A 96 -8.89 0.48 13.83
C PHE A 96 -10.31 0.17 14.30
N VAL A 97 -10.47 -0.29 15.55
CA VAL A 97 -11.79 -0.59 16.12
C VAL A 97 -12.61 0.69 16.27
N ALA A 98 -12.04 1.74 16.87
CA ALA A 98 -12.72 3.01 17.06
C ALA A 98 -13.22 3.58 15.72
N TRP A 99 -12.35 3.59 14.71
CA TRP A 99 -12.64 4.10 13.39
C TRP A 99 -13.56 3.22 12.55
N THR A 100 -13.60 1.91 12.82
CA THR A 100 -14.62 1.03 12.24
C THR A 100 -16.00 1.39 12.77
N LEU A 101 -16.14 1.58 14.08
CA LEU A 101 -17.41 1.99 14.69
C LEU A 101 -17.85 3.37 14.22
N ILE A 102 -16.93 4.33 14.12
CA ILE A 102 -17.19 5.66 13.54
C ILE A 102 -17.63 5.53 12.08
N GLY A 103 -16.99 4.68 11.28
CA GLY A 103 -17.36 4.43 9.89
C GLY A 103 -18.77 3.85 9.73
N ILE A 104 -19.18 2.94 10.63
CA ILE A 104 -20.56 2.42 10.67
C ILE A 104 -21.53 3.56 11.00
N LEU A 105 -21.25 4.34 12.06
CA LEU A 105 -22.10 5.46 12.46
C LEU A 105 -22.26 6.49 11.33
N TYR A 106 -21.16 6.81 10.64
CA TYR A 106 -21.15 7.68 9.47
C TYR A 106 -22.08 7.16 8.36
N ARG A 107 -21.98 5.88 8.01
CA ARG A 107 -22.81 5.28 6.95
C ARG A 107 -24.29 5.27 7.27
N VAL A 108 -24.64 5.17 8.55
CA VAL A 108 -26.02 5.16 9.02
C VAL A 108 -26.60 6.58 9.10
N VAL A 109 -25.89 7.50 9.73
CA VAL A 109 -26.43 8.84 10.07
C VAL A 109 -26.24 9.83 8.93
N LEU A 110 -25.04 9.89 8.36
CA LEU A 110 -24.64 10.94 7.41
C LEU A 110 -24.80 10.49 5.97
N ALA A 111 -24.17 9.37 5.60
CA ALA A 111 -24.24 8.87 4.23
C ALA A 111 -25.60 8.23 3.90
N LYS A 112 -26.32 7.75 4.93
CA LYS A 112 -27.61 7.04 4.81
C LYS A 112 -27.57 5.85 3.84
N THR A 113 -26.41 5.20 3.73
CA THR A 113 -26.18 4.01 2.89
C THR A 113 -26.37 2.71 3.65
N LEU A 114 -26.72 2.79 4.94
CA LEU A 114 -26.97 1.64 5.81
C LEU A 114 -28.13 1.99 6.75
N LEU A 115 -29.08 1.07 6.93
CA LEU A 115 -30.18 1.28 7.87
C LEU A 115 -29.76 0.85 9.28
N TRP A 116 -30.33 1.48 10.30
CA TRP A 116 -30.10 1.08 11.70
C TRP A 116 -30.45 -0.38 11.96
N THR A 117 -31.45 -0.91 11.27
CA THR A 117 -31.89 -2.31 11.36
C THR A 117 -30.85 -3.31 10.88
N ASP A 118 -29.94 -2.89 10.00
CA ASP A 118 -28.92 -3.75 9.41
C ASP A 118 -27.68 -3.84 10.31
N VAL A 119 -27.51 -2.89 11.24
CA VAL A 119 -26.39 -2.84 12.19
C VAL A 119 -26.64 -3.80 13.36
N THR A 120 -26.47 -5.07 13.08
CA THR A 120 -26.51 -6.14 14.09
C THR A 120 -25.13 -6.37 14.71
N PRO A 121 -25.03 -6.99 15.90
CA PRO A 121 -23.73 -7.41 16.46
C PRO A 121 -22.92 -8.28 15.49
N ARG A 122 -23.61 -9.13 14.71
CA ARG A 122 -22.98 -9.93 13.65
C ARG A 122 -22.41 -9.08 12.53
N PHE A 123 -23.14 -8.05 12.08
CA PHE A 123 -22.63 -7.10 11.07
C PHE A 123 -21.35 -6.41 11.54
N VAL A 124 -21.33 -5.95 12.80
CA VAL A 124 -20.14 -5.29 13.37
C VAL A 124 -18.96 -6.28 13.46
N PHE A 125 -19.21 -7.50 13.94
CA PHE A 125 -18.19 -8.55 14.03
C PHE A 125 -17.63 -8.93 12.65
N ASP A 126 -18.51 -9.12 11.66
CA ASP A 126 -18.15 -9.39 10.28
C ASP A 126 -17.32 -8.24 9.70
N GLY A 127 -17.71 -6.99 9.96
CA GLY A 127 -16.97 -5.81 9.53
C GLY A 127 -15.55 -5.72 10.09
N LEU A 128 -15.39 -6.03 11.39
CA LEU A 128 -14.10 -6.04 12.08
C LEU A 128 -13.19 -7.19 11.61
N THR A 129 -13.76 -8.33 11.26
CA THR A 129 -13.00 -9.53 10.85
C THR A 129 -12.69 -9.55 9.36
N LYS A 130 -13.58 -9.03 8.52
CA LYS A 130 -13.41 -8.92 7.06
C LYS A 130 -12.66 -7.65 6.65
N PHE A 131 -12.48 -6.69 7.57
CA PHE A 131 -11.79 -5.43 7.33
C PHE A 131 -12.39 -4.61 6.17
N ASN A 132 -13.71 -4.67 5.98
CA ASN A 132 -14.37 -4.19 4.75
C ASN A 132 -15.41 -3.08 4.97
N ILE A 133 -15.60 -2.61 6.21
CA ILE A 133 -16.54 -1.51 6.51
C ILE A 133 -16.13 -0.23 5.78
N VAL A 134 -14.84 0.08 5.81
CA VAL A 134 -14.20 1.12 5.02
C VAL A 134 -13.27 0.43 4.05
N ASN A 135 -13.36 0.77 2.76
CA ASN A 135 -12.63 0.06 1.70
C ASN A 135 -11.13 -0.05 2.01
N LEU A 136 -10.51 1.01 2.53
CA LEU A 136 -9.07 1.05 2.83
C LEU A 136 -8.62 0.13 3.97
N TYR A 137 -9.55 -0.41 4.77
CA TYR A 137 -9.18 -1.15 5.97
C TYR A 137 -8.65 -2.55 5.69
N TRP A 138 -8.79 -3.05 4.45
CA TRP A 138 -8.22 -4.34 4.06
C TRP A 138 -6.74 -4.46 4.43
N PHE A 139 -5.99 -3.34 4.45
CA PHE A 139 -4.58 -3.28 4.83
C PHE A 139 -4.31 -3.71 6.29
N PHE A 140 -5.25 -3.52 7.21
CA PHE A 140 -5.07 -3.88 8.62
C PHE A 140 -4.97 -5.39 8.83
N GLY A 141 -5.68 -6.21 8.05
CA GLY A 141 -5.62 -7.66 8.16
C GLY A 141 -4.19 -8.19 7.99
N PRO A 142 -3.54 -7.94 6.83
CA PRO A 142 -2.15 -8.27 6.63
C PRO A 142 -1.19 -7.62 7.64
N LEU A 143 -1.44 -6.38 8.05
CA LEU A 143 -0.61 -5.69 9.05
C LEU A 143 -0.61 -6.42 10.40
N PHE A 144 -1.77 -6.88 10.86
CA PHE A 144 -1.90 -7.62 12.11
C PHE A 144 -1.22 -8.98 12.01
N CYS A 145 -1.39 -9.70 10.89
CA CYS A 145 -0.67 -10.96 10.65
C CYS A 145 0.85 -10.75 10.71
N VAL A 146 1.36 -9.71 10.03
CA VAL A 146 2.78 -9.34 10.08
C VAL A 146 3.23 -9.07 11.52
N TYR A 147 2.49 -8.25 12.28
CA TYR A 147 2.85 -7.95 13.68
C TYR A 147 2.86 -9.18 14.58
N LEU A 148 1.95 -10.13 14.37
CA LEU A 148 1.97 -11.42 15.06
C LEU A 148 3.19 -12.27 14.67
N SER A 149 3.66 -12.17 13.43
CA SER A 149 4.85 -12.89 12.95
C SER A 149 6.18 -12.25 13.36
N ILE A 150 6.24 -10.94 13.65
CA ILE A 150 7.49 -10.25 13.99
C ILE A 150 8.28 -10.94 15.13
N PRO A 151 7.69 -11.35 16.26
CA PRO A 151 8.40 -12.10 17.31
C PRO A 151 9.14 -13.34 16.80
N LEU A 152 8.53 -14.09 15.88
CA LEU A 152 9.12 -15.29 15.29
C LEU A 152 10.35 -14.93 14.46
N PHE A 153 10.24 -13.92 13.59
CA PHE A 153 11.37 -13.47 12.78
C PHE A 153 12.48 -12.86 13.65
N ALA A 154 12.13 -12.05 14.64
CA ALA A 154 13.07 -11.38 15.52
C ALA A 154 13.84 -12.36 16.42
N ALA A 155 13.29 -13.54 16.71
CA ALA A 155 13.96 -14.59 17.49
C ALA A 155 15.17 -15.22 16.75
N VAL A 156 15.28 -15.02 15.44
CA VAL A 156 16.46 -15.48 14.68
C VAL A 156 17.71 -14.75 15.18
N PRO A 157 18.81 -15.47 15.53
CA PRO A 157 20.05 -14.85 15.99
C PRO A 157 20.61 -13.87 14.97
N LYS A 158 21.08 -12.69 15.42
CA LYS A 158 21.46 -11.56 14.56
C LYS A 158 22.49 -11.94 13.50
N GLU A 159 23.47 -12.72 13.89
CA GLU A 159 24.55 -13.24 13.05
C GLU A 159 24.06 -14.16 11.92
N LYS A 160 22.88 -14.79 12.07
CA LYS A 160 22.26 -15.65 11.05
C LYS A 160 21.16 -14.96 10.26
N ARG A 161 20.68 -13.78 10.67
CA ARG A 161 19.53 -13.11 10.06
C ARG A 161 19.72 -12.81 8.57
N SER A 162 20.87 -12.25 8.18
CA SER A 162 21.11 -11.93 6.77
C SER A 162 21.07 -13.20 5.89
N PHE A 163 21.59 -14.32 6.38
CA PHE A 163 21.53 -15.60 5.68
C PHE A 163 20.10 -16.15 5.60
N ILE A 164 19.43 -16.29 6.76
CA ILE A 164 18.10 -16.91 6.85
C ILE A 164 17.06 -16.09 6.10
N TYR A 165 17.07 -14.76 6.26
CA TYR A 165 16.10 -13.90 5.56
C TYR A 165 16.38 -13.86 4.05
N SER A 166 17.64 -13.96 3.61
CA SER A 166 17.93 -14.09 2.18
C SER A 166 17.39 -15.40 1.62
N TYR A 167 17.58 -16.51 2.34
CA TYR A 167 17.01 -17.81 1.97
C TYR A 167 15.48 -17.73 1.87
N VAL A 168 14.80 -17.22 2.90
CA VAL A 168 13.33 -17.07 2.90
C VAL A 168 12.87 -16.17 1.76
N ALA A 169 13.55 -15.04 1.53
CA ALA A 169 13.19 -14.09 0.48
C ALA A 169 13.34 -14.71 -0.91
N ILE A 170 14.45 -15.39 -1.19
CA ILE A 170 14.69 -16.05 -2.49
C ILE A 170 13.70 -17.19 -2.70
N ALA A 171 13.51 -18.07 -1.72
CA ALA A 171 12.60 -19.20 -1.84
C ALA A 171 11.16 -18.72 -2.06
N SER A 172 10.73 -17.67 -1.36
CA SER A 172 9.39 -17.10 -1.53
C SER A 172 9.24 -16.33 -2.84
N LEU A 173 10.26 -15.59 -3.27
CA LEU A 173 10.26 -14.92 -4.57
C LEU A 173 10.14 -15.94 -5.71
N VAL A 174 10.81 -17.08 -5.63
CA VAL A 174 10.72 -18.11 -6.67
C VAL A 174 9.37 -18.83 -6.61
N LEU A 175 9.03 -19.40 -5.46
CA LEU A 175 7.89 -20.32 -5.35
C LEU A 175 6.54 -19.60 -5.25
N ASN A 176 6.47 -18.47 -4.55
CA ASN A 176 5.21 -17.76 -4.32
C ASN A 176 4.94 -16.63 -5.34
N VAL A 177 5.98 -16.11 -6.02
CA VAL A 177 5.84 -14.93 -6.89
C VAL A 177 6.17 -15.27 -8.34
N LEU A 178 7.38 -15.75 -8.61
CA LEU A 178 7.88 -15.98 -9.96
C LEU A 178 7.14 -17.09 -10.68
N ILE A 179 7.00 -18.27 -10.06
CA ILE A 179 6.32 -19.41 -10.70
C ILE A 179 4.85 -19.08 -11.01
N PRO A 180 4.03 -18.55 -10.08
CA PRO A 180 2.66 -18.16 -10.39
C PRO A 180 2.57 -17.10 -11.50
N PHE A 181 3.47 -16.10 -11.49
CA PHE A 181 3.50 -15.08 -12.53
C PHE A 181 3.83 -15.65 -13.91
N VAL A 182 4.88 -16.47 -14.02
CA VAL A 182 5.29 -17.12 -15.27
C VAL A 182 4.17 -18.03 -15.79
N ASN A 183 3.52 -18.79 -14.90
CA ASN A 183 2.35 -19.59 -15.27
C ASN A 183 1.20 -18.74 -15.80
N GLY A 184 0.91 -17.60 -15.16
CA GLY A 184 -0.16 -16.70 -15.60
C GLY A 184 0.14 -16.00 -16.92
N VAL A 185 1.40 -15.64 -17.18
CA VAL A 185 1.82 -14.92 -18.40
C VAL A 185 1.93 -15.82 -19.61
N PHE A 186 2.46 -17.03 -19.43
CA PHE A 186 2.75 -17.94 -20.54
C PHE A 186 1.79 -19.13 -20.63
N GLU A 187 0.80 -19.21 -19.73
CA GLU A 187 -0.21 -20.29 -19.68
C GLU A 187 0.41 -21.70 -19.65
N LEU A 188 1.60 -21.84 -19.05
CA LEU A 188 2.41 -23.07 -19.11
C LEU A 188 1.84 -24.24 -18.29
N ASN A 189 0.80 -23.99 -17.48
CA ASN A 189 0.18 -24.99 -16.60
C ASN A 189 1.18 -25.77 -15.74
N ILE A 190 2.27 -25.14 -15.28
CA ILE A 190 3.27 -25.81 -14.42
C ILE A 190 2.61 -26.11 -13.08
N ALA A 191 2.35 -27.39 -12.82
CA ALA A 191 1.80 -27.88 -11.56
C ALA A 191 2.90 -27.85 -10.48
N CYS A 192 3.03 -26.73 -9.78
CA CYS A 192 3.90 -26.58 -8.63
C CYS A 192 3.06 -26.29 -7.37
N PRO A 193 2.69 -27.30 -6.58
CA PRO A 193 1.91 -27.10 -5.35
C PRO A 193 2.77 -26.58 -4.19
N LEU A 194 4.06 -26.32 -4.43
CA LEU A 194 4.99 -25.85 -3.41
C LEU A 194 4.77 -24.35 -3.17
N SER A 195 4.62 -24.00 -1.89
CA SER A 195 4.62 -22.61 -1.46
C SER A 195 5.41 -22.47 -0.16
N VAL A 196 6.06 -21.32 0.00
CA VAL A 196 6.81 -20.98 1.20
C VAL A 196 5.91 -20.14 2.09
N SER A 197 5.20 -20.78 3.01
CA SER A 197 4.24 -20.10 3.89
C SER A 197 4.91 -19.01 4.76
N VAL A 198 6.15 -19.24 5.20
CA VAL A 198 6.88 -18.27 6.05
C VAL A 198 7.17 -16.95 5.35
N GLY A 199 7.34 -16.93 4.03
CA GLY A 199 7.46 -15.68 3.25
C GLY A 199 6.28 -15.46 2.32
N SER A 200 5.10 -15.99 2.69
CA SER A 200 3.88 -15.75 1.94
C SER A 200 3.40 -14.31 2.10
N SER A 201 2.67 -13.85 1.08
CA SER A 201 2.06 -12.53 1.06
C SER A 201 3.05 -11.42 1.41
N TYR A 202 2.77 -10.63 2.45
CA TYR A 202 3.56 -9.48 2.86
C TYR A 202 4.74 -9.82 3.77
N LEU A 203 4.86 -11.07 4.23
CA LEU A 203 6.00 -11.51 5.07
C LEU A 203 7.32 -11.50 4.28
N LEU A 204 7.26 -11.71 2.95
CA LEU A 204 8.40 -11.52 2.06
C LEU A 204 9.02 -10.12 2.22
N TYR A 205 8.19 -9.08 2.24
CA TYR A 205 8.65 -7.70 2.37
C TYR A 205 9.28 -7.39 3.72
N ILE A 206 8.95 -8.13 4.77
CA ILE A 206 9.61 -8.01 6.09
C ILE A 206 11.08 -8.46 5.99
N CYS A 207 11.31 -9.64 5.40
CA CYS A 207 12.65 -10.16 5.16
C CYS A 207 13.46 -9.22 4.26
N VAL A 208 12.88 -8.82 3.12
CA VAL A 208 13.53 -7.92 2.15
C VAL A 208 13.83 -6.56 2.78
N GLY A 209 12.88 -5.97 3.51
CA GLY A 209 13.08 -4.69 4.21
C GLY A 209 14.19 -4.75 5.25
N TYR A 210 14.34 -5.86 5.97
CA TYR A 210 15.50 -6.04 6.87
C TYR A 210 16.81 -6.11 6.09
N LEU A 211 16.87 -6.94 5.05
CA LEU A 211 18.08 -7.13 4.25
C LEU A 211 18.54 -5.81 3.61
N LEU A 212 17.60 -5.05 3.05
CA LEU A 212 17.86 -3.77 2.39
C LEU A 212 18.19 -2.64 3.37
N SER A 213 17.97 -2.80 4.67
CA SER A 213 18.25 -1.76 5.67
C SER A 213 19.47 -2.05 6.55
N HIS A 214 19.83 -3.32 6.71
CA HIS A 214 20.92 -3.78 7.58
C HIS A 214 22.19 -4.18 6.84
N ASN A 215 22.11 -4.44 5.53
CA ASN A 215 23.27 -4.75 4.71
C ASN A 215 23.63 -3.57 3.81
N GLU A 216 24.90 -3.44 3.47
CA GLU A 216 25.33 -2.51 2.42
C GLU A 216 25.03 -3.10 1.04
N ILE A 217 24.50 -2.26 0.16
CA ILE A 217 24.16 -2.65 -1.21
C ILE A 217 25.22 -2.08 -2.13
N ASN A 218 25.98 -2.98 -2.77
CA ASN A 218 27.02 -2.58 -3.71
C ASN A 218 26.43 -1.84 -4.93
N VAL A 219 27.25 -1.06 -5.63
CA VAL A 219 26.82 -0.23 -6.77
C VAL A 219 26.14 -1.07 -7.86
N LYS A 220 26.69 -2.25 -8.18
CA LYS A 220 26.16 -3.12 -9.24
C LYS A 220 24.74 -3.60 -8.91
N ALA A 221 24.52 -4.08 -7.70
CA ALA A 221 23.21 -4.52 -7.23
C ALA A 221 22.19 -3.37 -7.20
N ARG A 222 22.62 -2.14 -6.85
CA ARG A 222 21.76 -0.95 -6.95
C ARG A 222 21.31 -0.69 -8.38
N ILE A 223 22.26 -0.67 -9.33
CA ILE A 223 21.96 -0.44 -10.75
C ILE A 223 21.01 -1.52 -11.28
N VAL A 224 21.29 -2.80 -11.01
CA VAL A 224 20.41 -3.90 -11.40
C VAL A 224 19.01 -3.73 -10.81
N SER A 225 18.91 -3.36 -9.53
CA SER A 225 17.62 -3.13 -8.87
C SER A 225 16.84 -1.99 -9.54
N TYR A 226 17.51 -0.92 -9.97
CA TYR A 226 16.85 0.19 -10.67
C TYR A 226 16.39 -0.19 -12.07
N ILE A 227 17.19 -0.97 -12.82
CA ILE A 227 16.80 -1.49 -14.13
C ILE A 227 15.57 -2.40 -13.99
N LEU A 228 15.60 -3.32 -13.02
CA LEU A 228 14.47 -4.21 -12.74
C LEU A 228 13.23 -3.44 -12.27
N ALA A 229 13.40 -2.35 -11.51
CA ALA A 229 12.29 -1.53 -11.08
C ALA A 229 11.62 -0.78 -12.24
N ILE A 230 12.41 -0.24 -13.18
CA ILE A 230 11.89 0.39 -14.40
C ILE A 230 11.18 -0.66 -15.26
N ALA A 231 11.80 -1.82 -15.46
CA ALA A 231 11.17 -2.91 -16.21
C ALA A 231 9.87 -3.40 -15.54
N GLY A 232 9.85 -3.53 -14.22
CA GLY A 232 8.67 -3.88 -13.43
C GLY A 232 7.56 -2.84 -13.58
N LEU A 233 7.88 -1.54 -13.47
CA LEU A 233 6.89 -0.49 -13.67
C LEU A 233 6.33 -0.48 -15.10
N LEU A 234 7.19 -0.62 -16.12
CA LEU A 234 6.75 -0.65 -17.52
C LEU A 234 5.90 -1.87 -17.82
N THR A 235 6.26 -3.06 -17.32
CA THR A 235 5.46 -4.28 -17.50
C THR A 235 4.12 -4.19 -16.78
N HIS A 236 4.08 -3.61 -15.58
CA HIS A 236 2.83 -3.34 -14.88
C HIS A 236 1.93 -2.39 -15.72
N MET A 237 2.47 -1.24 -16.13
CA MET A 237 1.71 -0.23 -16.88
C MET A 237 1.21 -0.73 -18.23
N ILE A 238 2.13 -1.27 -19.06
CA ILE A 238 1.83 -1.69 -20.43
C ILE A 238 1.02 -2.99 -20.43
N GLY A 239 1.39 -3.93 -19.56
CA GLY A 239 0.71 -5.22 -19.44
C GLY A 239 -0.73 -5.07 -18.98
N THR A 240 -0.97 -4.32 -17.90
CA THR A 240 -2.33 -4.04 -17.41
C THR A 240 -3.15 -3.30 -18.45
N TYR A 241 -2.60 -2.27 -19.10
CA TYR A 241 -3.35 -1.53 -20.13
C TYR A 241 -3.73 -2.42 -21.31
N LYS A 242 -2.75 -3.09 -21.95
CA LYS A 242 -3.00 -3.90 -23.15
C LYS A 242 -3.98 -5.03 -22.89
N LEU A 243 -3.79 -5.78 -21.81
CA LEU A 243 -4.66 -6.91 -21.49
C LEU A 243 -6.07 -6.46 -21.09
N SER A 244 -6.20 -5.30 -20.43
CA SER A 244 -7.52 -4.79 -20.07
C SER A 244 -8.29 -4.30 -21.30
N ILE A 245 -7.62 -3.59 -22.22
CA ILE A 245 -8.23 -3.14 -23.47
C ILE A 245 -8.68 -4.34 -24.31
N SER A 246 -7.87 -5.39 -24.43
CA SER A 246 -8.28 -6.60 -25.17
C SER A 246 -9.41 -7.37 -24.50
N ALA A 247 -9.49 -7.35 -23.17
CA ALA A 247 -10.50 -8.09 -22.41
C ALA A 247 -11.82 -7.32 -22.22
N GLY A 248 -11.84 -6.00 -22.47
CA GLY A 248 -12.99 -5.14 -22.19
C GLY A 248 -13.28 -4.96 -20.70
N GLN A 249 -12.33 -5.30 -19.82
CA GLN A 249 -12.42 -5.21 -18.37
C GLN A 249 -11.02 -5.15 -17.75
N ILE A 250 -10.92 -4.72 -16.49
CA ILE A 250 -9.62 -4.64 -15.80
C ILE A 250 -9.00 -6.02 -15.67
N ASN A 251 -7.80 -6.20 -16.23
CA ASN A 251 -7.02 -7.41 -16.11
C ASN A 251 -5.93 -7.27 -15.04
N GLY A 252 -5.96 -8.15 -14.04
CA GLY A 252 -5.06 -8.12 -12.89
C GLY A 252 -3.71 -8.84 -13.07
N LEU A 253 -3.42 -9.44 -14.23
CA LEU A 253 -2.27 -10.36 -14.39
C LEU A 253 -0.91 -9.74 -14.02
N TYR A 254 -0.68 -8.48 -14.40
CA TYR A 254 0.55 -7.74 -14.07
C TYR A 254 0.42 -6.88 -12.81
N LYS A 255 -0.73 -6.92 -12.15
CA LYS A 255 -1.04 -6.20 -10.91
C LYS A 255 -0.92 -7.17 -9.73
N GLY A 256 -0.89 -6.61 -8.52
CA GLY A 256 -0.84 -7.37 -7.28
C GLY A 256 0.45 -7.11 -6.50
N TYR A 257 0.29 -6.96 -5.20
CA TYR A 257 1.40 -6.62 -4.29
C TYR A 257 2.44 -7.73 -4.20
N VAL A 258 2.08 -8.97 -4.52
CA VAL A 258 2.96 -10.14 -4.47
C VAL A 258 3.11 -10.71 -5.86
N ASN A 259 3.38 -9.81 -6.80
CA ASN A 259 3.59 -10.11 -8.20
C ASN A 259 4.95 -9.54 -8.66
N ILE A 260 5.56 -10.15 -9.67
CA ILE A 260 6.91 -9.82 -10.15
C ILE A 260 7.07 -8.33 -10.50
N PRO A 261 6.17 -7.69 -11.27
CA PRO A 261 6.31 -6.29 -11.63
C PRO A 261 6.34 -5.37 -10.41
N CYS A 262 5.41 -5.58 -9.48
CA CYS A 262 5.29 -4.77 -8.26
C CYS A 262 6.46 -5.00 -7.30
N PHE A 263 6.88 -6.25 -7.11
CA PHE A 263 7.98 -6.61 -6.20
C PHE A 263 9.28 -5.87 -6.56
N PHE A 264 9.74 -6.00 -7.82
CA PHE A 264 10.99 -5.35 -8.23
C PHE A 264 10.90 -3.83 -8.21
N TYR A 265 9.75 -3.31 -8.62
CA TYR A 265 9.47 -1.89 -8.58
C TYR A 265 9.54 -1.31 -7.16
N ALA A 266 8.87 -1.94 -6.19
CA ALA A 266 8.88 -1.53 -4.79
C ALA A 266 10.28 -1.61 -4.18
N VAL A 267 11.02 -2.69 -4.44
CA VAL A 267 12.40 -2.87 -3.98
C VAL A 267 13.31 -1.77 -4.52
N GLY A 268 13.22 -1.46 -5.81
CA GLY A 268 14.02 -0.40 -6.41
C GLY A 268 13.72 0.98 -5.83
N ILE A 269 12.44 1.30 -5.57
CA ILE A 269 12.06 2.54 -4.90
C ILE A 269 12.63 2.61 -3.48
N PHE A 270 12.52 1.53 -2.70
CA PHE A 270 13.06 1.51 -1.34
C PHE A 270 14.57 1.78 -1.32
N ILE A 271 15.32 1.13 -2.23
CA ILE A 271 16.76 1.35 -2.41
C ILE A 271 17.04 2.79 -2.84
N ALA A 272 16.27 3.31 -3.81
CA ALA A 272 16.43 4.67 -4.30
C ALA A 272 16.24 5.68 -3.16
N ILE A 273 15.19 5.55 -2.36
CA ILE A 273 14.95 6.42 -1.21
C ILE A 273 16.10 6.33 -0.20
N ARG A 274 16.56 5.12 0.13
CA ARG A 274 17.69 4.92 1.06
C ARG A 274 18.93 5.69 0.61
N TYR A 275 19.34 5.55 -0.65
CA TYR A 275 20.58 6.15 -1.15
C TYR A 275 20.44 7.60 -1.61
N LEU A 276 19.29 8.00 -2.17
CA LEU A 276 19.06 9.40 -2.55
C LEU A 276 18.95 10.30 -1.33
N SER A 277 18.40 9.80 -0.22
CA SER A 277 18.25 10.58 1.02
C SER A 277 19.57 11.13 1.54
N SER A 278 20.70 10.42 1.37
CA SER A 278 22.01 10.89 1.85
C SER A 278 22.56 12.07 1.05
N TYR A 279 22.04 12.32 -0.15
CA TYR A 279 22.40 13.47 -0.97
C TYR A 279 21.55 14.71 -0.67
N ILE A 280 20.43 14.56 0.05
CA ILE A 280 19.53 15.67 0.38
C ILE A 280 20.07 16.39 1.63
N LYS A 281 20.73 17.53 1.42
CA LYS A 281 21.30 18.38 2.50
C LYS A 281 20.36 19.49 2.98
N ASN A 282 19.17 19.62 2.39
CA ASN A 282 18.26 20.73 2.69
C ASN A 282 17.55 20.51 4.04
N GLU A 283 17.85 21.38 5.02
CA GLU A 283 17.27 21.31 6.36
C GLU A 283 15.76 21.58 6.40
N LEU A 284 15.25 22.49 5.56
CA LEU A 284 13.81 22.77 5.48
C LEU A 284 13.05 21.54 4.97
N PHE A 285 13.60 20.86 3.96
CA PHE A 285 13.05 19.60 3.46
C PHE A 285 12.93 18.57 4.59
N TRP A 286 13.98 18.37 5.37
CA TRP A 286 13.95 17.41 6.48
C TRP A 286 13.01 17.84 7.61
N LYS A 287 12.86 19.13 7.89
CA LYS A 287 11.83 19.63 8.82
C LYS A 287 10.42 19.28 8.35
N ILE A 288 10.13 19.49 7.06
CA ILE A 288 8.83 19.14 6.47
C ILE A 288 8.62 17.63 6.52
N VAL A 289 9.59 16.83 6.07
CA VAL A 289 9.50 15.37 6.10
C VAL A 289 9.31 14.83 7.52
N ASN A 290 9.98 15.39 8.51
CA ASN A 290 9.81 14.97 9.91
C ASN A 290 8.49 15.46 10.51
N PHE A 291 7.97 16.63 10.11
CA PHE A 291 6.65 17.10 10.52
C PHE A 291 5.56 16.18 9.96
N VAL A 292 5.59 15.97 8.64
CA VAL A 292 4.65 15.12 7.91
C VAL A 292 4.78 13.67 8.38
N GLY A 293 5.99 13.15 8.44
CA GLY A 293 6.31 11.84 8.97
C GLY A 293 5.92 11.69 10.44
N GLY A 294 6.00 12.75 11.24
CA GLY A 294 5.50 12.76 12.62
C GLY A 294 4.00 12.46 12.65
N VAL A 295 3.21 13.11 11.80
CA VAL A 295 1.76 12.86 11.64
C VAL A 295 1.50 11.41 11.19
N TYR A 296 2.20 10.94 10.16
CA TYR A 296 1.98 9.59 9.63
C TYR A 296 2.54 8.47 10.52
N VAL A 297 3.72 8.59 11.11
CA VAL A 297 4.39 7.54 11.91
C VAL A 297 3.83 7.44 13.34
N SER A 298 3.32 8.55 13.88
CA SER A 298 2.63 8.50 15.17
C SER A 298 1.20 7.96 15.04
N ASN A 299 0.52 8.27 13.93
CA ASN A 299 -0.92 8.06 13.74
C ASN A 299 -1.26 7.40 12.37
N VAL A 300 -0.46 6.41 11.91
CA VAL A 300 -0.69 5.69 10.64
C VAL A 300 -2.17 5.28 10.45
N PRO A 301 -2.87 4.76 11.48
CA PRO A 301 -4.28 4.43 11.32
C PRO A 301 -5.15 5.66 11.10
N ASP A 302 -4.94 6.75 11.83
CA ASP A 302 -5.78 7.94 11.74
C ASP A 302 -5.66 8.60 10.36
N ALA A 303 -4.46 8.59 9.76
CA ALA A 303 -4.25 9.07 8.41
C ALA A 303 -4.94 8.17 7.36
N VAL A 304 -4.73 6.85 7.43
CA VAL A 304 -5.40 5.88 6.53
C VAL A 304 -6.92 5.97 6.66
N VAL A 305 -7.43 6.26 7.85
CA VAL A 305 -8.86 6.38 8.12
C VAL A 305 -9.45 7.70 7.61
N LEU A 306 -8.81 8.84 7.90
CA LEU A 306 -9.30 10.15 7.46
C LEU A 306 -9.48 10.17 5.94
N PHE A 307 -8.53 9.59 5.19
CA PHE A 307 -8.65 9.46 3.74
C PHE A 307 -9.70 8.43 3.28
N GLY A 308 -9.91 7.35 4.04
CA GLY A 308 -10.90 6.32 3.72
C GLY A 308 -12.35 6.77 3.89
N LEU A 309 -12.61 7.65 4.85
CA LEU A 309 -13.92 8.30 5.01
C LEU A 309 -14.17 9.36 3.94
N ASP A 310 -13.12 10.09 3.53
CA ASP A 310 -13.22 11.11 2.48
C ASP A 310 -13.47 10.49 1.09
N HIS A 311 -12.89 9.33 0.76
CA HIS A 311 -13.15 8.67 -0.51
C HIS A 311 -14.61 8.17 -0.68
N GLN A 312 -15.28 7.79 0.41
CA GLN A 312 -16.73 7.47 0.39
C GLN A 312 -17.59 8.72 0.11
N VAL A 313 -17.06 9.92 0.35
CA VAL A 313 -17.70 11.21 0.04
C VAL A 313 -17.44 11.64 -1.41
N TYR A 314 -16.21 11.45 -1.90
CA TYR A 314 -15.79 11.99 -3.21
C TYR A 314 -16.22 11.18 -4.43
N SER A 315 -16.57 9.90 -4.27
CA SER A 315 -17.02 9.05 -5.39
C SER A 315 -18.32 9.54 -6.06
N HIS A 316 -19.05 10.47 -5.44
CA HIS A 316 -20.33 10.94 -5.97
C HIS A 316 -20.35 12.37 -6.50
N LYS A 317 -19.34 13.23 -6.31
CA LYS A 317 -19.55 14.68 -6.59
C LYS A 317 -18.44 15.48 -7.27
N TYR A 318 -17.19 15.05 -7.37
CA TYR A 318 -16.11 15.99 -7.75
C TYR A 318 -15.29 15.67 -9.00
N ILE A 319 -15.45 14.50 -9.62
CA ILE A 319 -14.81 14.23 -10.93
C ILE A 319 -15.45 15.07 -12.05
N PHE A 320 -16.72 15.47 -11.92
CA PHE A 320 -17.35 16.38 -12.87
C PHE A 320 -16.88 17.83 -12.71
N ALA A 321 -16.50 18.29 -11.51
CA ALA A 321 -16.14 19.69 -11.28
C ALA A 321 -14.75 20.07 -11.83
N LEU A 322 -13.80 19.12 -11.87
CA LEU A 322 -12.47 19.36 -12.43
C LEU A 322 -12.40 19.12 -13.95
N LEU A 323 -13.32 18.34 -14.52
CA LEU A 323 -13.43 18.15 -15.97
C LEU A 323 -14.41 19.14 -16.63
N SER A 324 -15.42 19.67 -15.91
CA SER A 324 -16.29 20.73 -16.44
C SER A 324 -15.62 22.11 -16.44
N ALA A 325 -14.55 22.31 -15.65
CA ALA A 325 -13.78 23.55 -15.63
C ALA A 325 -12.88 23.77 -16.87
N ARG A 326 -12.94 22.86 -17.86
CA ARG A 326 -12.18 22.97 -19.12
C ARG A 326 -13.03 23.03 -20.39
N SER A 327 -14.34 23.23 -20.25
CA SER A 327 -15.26 23.45 -21.38
C SER A 327 -15.92 24.83 -21.24
N THR A 328 -15.16 25.89 -21.48
CA THR A 328 -15.76 27.17 -21.86
C THR A 328 -16.22 27.07 -23.31
N ASP A 329 -17.41 26.51 -23.53
CA ASP A 329 -18.16 26.76 -24.77
C ASP A 329 -19.65 26.77 -24.46
N THR A 330 -20.17 27.98 -24.30
CA THR A 330 -21.58 28.31 -24.04
C THR A 330 -22.39 28.09 -25.31
N ASN A 331 -22.78 26.85 -25.62
CA ASN A 331 -23.95 26.53 -26.45
C ASN A 331 -24.08 25.01 -26.66
N ARG A 332 -24.62 24.27 -25.68
CA ARG A 332 -25.30 22.96 -25.92
C ARG A 332 -25.95 22.34 -24.66
N ASP A 333 -26.59 23.15 -23.80
CA ASP A 333 -27.16 22.66 -22.54
C ASP A 333 -28.56 22.01 -22.62
N THR A 334 -29.12 21.78 -23.82
CA THR A 334 -30.46 21.19 -23.96
C THR A 334 -30.52 19.81 -24.63
N HIS A 335 -29.37 19.17 -24.93
CA HIS A 335 -29.37 17.86 -25.59
C HIS A 335 -28.62 16.71 -24.88
N TYR A 336 -28.02 16.93 -23.70
CA TYR A 336 -27.27 15.88 -22.99
C TYR A 336 -28.04 15.16 -21.87
N LEU A 337 -29.22 15.64 -21.48
CA LEU A 337 -30.05 15.00 -20.45
C LEU A 337 -30.77 13.72 -20.92
N ASP A 338 -30.85 13.49 -22.24
CA ASP A 338 -31.52 12.30 -22.81
C ASP A 338 -30.59 11.12 -23.10
N ILE A 339 -29.26 11.26 -22.92
CA ILE A 339 -28.29 10.18 -23.21
C ILE A 339 -28.01 9.32 -21.97
N VAL A 340 -28.30 9.81 -20.77
CA VAL A 340 -28.13 9.05 -19.53
C VAL A 340 -29.44 8.34 -19.21
N GLY A 341 -29.64 7.19 -19.87
CA GLY A 341 -30.69 6.24 -19.54
C GLY A 341 -30.54 5.74 -18.10
N ILE A 342 -31.10 6.49 -17.15
CA ILE A 342 -31.35 6.04 -15.79
C ILE A 342 -32.46 4.99 -15.88
N LYS A 343 -32.07 3.74 -16.11
CA LYS A 343 -32.91 2.60 -15.77
C LYS A 343 -32.65 2.23 -14.31
N LYS A 344 -33.70 2.39 -13.53
CA LYS A 344 -33.85 1.96 -12.15
C LYS A 344 -33.88 0.43 -12.12
N ASP A 345 -33.13 -0.14 -11.16
CA ASP A 345 -33.06 -1.54 -10.72
C ASP A 345 -32.45 -2.59 -11.67
N SER A 346 -31.38 -3.26 -11.18
CA SER A 346 -31.49 -4.58 -10.53
C SER A 346 -30.10 -5.21 -10.26
N GLY A 347 -29.85 -5.64 -9.02
CA GLY A 347 -29.15 -6.90 -8.72
C GLY A 347 -27.63 -6.98 -8.86
N ASP A 348 -26.99 -7.36 -7.75
CA ASP A 348 -25.78 -8.19 -7.62
C ASP A 348 -24.93 -8.49 -8.87
N GLN A 349 -23.63 -8.15 -8.78
CA GLN A 349 -22.44 -8.93 -9.16
C GLN A 349 -21.35 -8.04 -9.76
N ALA A 350 -20.36 -7.64 -8.96
CA ALA A 350 -18.98 -7.38 -9.42
C ALA A 350 -18.01 -7.09 -8.26
N TYR A 351 -18.05 -7.85 -7.15
CA TYR A 351 -17.05 -7.71 -6.08
C TYR A 351 -16.67 -9.07 -5.51
N CYS A 352 -15.91 -9.83 -6.29
CA CYS A 352 -15.16 -11.00 -5.79
C CYS A 352 -14.12 -11.45 -6.81
N ALA A 353 -13.01 -10.72 -6.97
CA ALA A 353 -11.87 -11.19 -7.77
C ALA A 353 -10.55 -10.47 -7.45
N VAL A 354 -10.17 -10.29 -6.17
CA VAL A 354 -8.76 -10.05 -5.80
C VAL A 354 -8.47 -10.71 -4.46
N SER A 355 -8.57 -12.03 -4.44
CA SER A 355 -7.95 -12.88 -3.41
C SER A 355 -7.69 -14.27 -3.99
N ARG A 356 -6.72 -14.35 -4.91
CA ARG A 356 -5.88 -15.52 -5.13
C ARG A 356 -4.49 -15.05 -5.48
#